data_AF-A0A7C7VMY0-F1
#
_entry.id   AF-A0A7C7VMY0-F1
#
_cell.length_a   1.000
_cell.length_b   1.000
_cell.length_c   1.000
_cell.angle_alpha   90.00
_cell.angle_beta   90.00
_cell.angle_gamma   90.00
#
_symmetry.space_group_name_H-M   'P 1'
#
loop_
_entity.id
_entity.type
_entity.pdbx_description
1 polymer ?
#
loop_
_entity_poly.entity_id
_entity_poly.type
_entity_poly.pdbx_seq_one_letter_code
_entity_poly.pdbx_strand_id
1 'polypeptide(L)'
;MSNKTSRESTQEKKDFERFPLSSIIGENHLIHAAIASLIFIIVWTPYRFLTSILISKGISIRVVDSLVKPAVKSGIVLFCLRFLDKIPRNQYLRELGMKRENLFKGLALGLLAWFLYTITLQYVKLCLSADGLLLPSLRIMAWEPSKYFLDMAYFVFIIGLFEEMFTRGYILKELFNGITGKFRLLIALLFSGALFSLFHFPIDIFVMKYALDQLLLHSLFTLSFSVLAGVLFVRSGWQIVGVVVLHGLMDAKPLFYLAHPEARFDLVGKELLIAYLVSFSAPLLAIELIHKVRKKVVIGISSVRGLSSQDGF
;
A
#
# COMPACT_ATOMS: atom_id res chain seq x y z
N MET A 1 -18.58 -45.51 8.24
CA MET A 1 -17.49 -44.89 7.44
C MET A 1 -17.68 -43.38 7.49
N SER A 2 -16.62 -42.64 7.79
CA SER A 2 -16.66 -41.43 8.62
C SER A 2 -16.51 -40.10 7.85
N ASN A 3 -17.35 -39.13 8.22
CA ASN A 3 -17.17 -37.67 8.23
C ASN A 3 -16.01 -37.08 7.41
N LYS A 4 -16.28 -36.66 6.17
CA LYS A 4 -15.36 -35.82 5.37
C LYS A 4 -15.88 -34.40 5.10
N THR A 5 -17.17 -34.12 5.28
CA THR A 5 -17.83 -32.85 4.92
C THR A 5 -17.69 -31.72 5.94
N SER A 6 -17.22 -31.98 7.18
CA SER A 6 -16.93 -30.92 8.16
C SER A 6 -15.52 -30.30 8.03
N ARG A 7 -14.68 -30.82 7.12
CA ARG A 7 -13.27 -30.37 7.02
C ARG A 7 -13.09 -29.06 6.26
N GLU A 8 -13.95 -28.72 5.29
CA GLU A 8 -13.71 -27.54 4.43
C GLU A 8 -14.12 -26.20 5.06
N SER A 9 -15.20 -26.14 5.85
CA SER A 9 -15.56 -24.91 6.60
C SER A 9 -14.58 -24.62 7.75
N THR A 10 -13.92 -25.66 8.27
CA THR A 10 -12.82 -25.55 9.24
C THR A 10 -11.52 -25.11 8.55
N GLN A 11 -11.38 -25.32 7.24
CA GLN A 11 -10.19 -24.98 6.47
C GLN A 11 -10.10 -23.47 6.20
N GLU A 12 -11.22 -22.79 5.92
CA GLU A 12 -11.22 -21.33 5.69
C GLU A 12 -11.06 -20.52 7.01
N LYS A 13 -11.52 -21.08 8.14
CA LYS A 13 -11.14 -20.60 9.48
C LYS A 13 -9.64 -20.83 9.74
N LYS A 14 -9.10 -21.98 9.31
CA LYS A 14 -7.66 -22.29 9.35
C LYS A 14 -6.81 -21.45 8.39
N ASP A 15 -7.32 -20.92 7.29
CA ASP A 15 -6.55 -20.04 6.40
C ASP A 15 -6.40 -18.61 6.96
N PHE A 16 -7.26 -18.24 7.92
CA PHE A 16 -7.05 -17.06 8.78
C PHE A 16 -6.29 -17.39 10.08
N GLU A 17 -6.24 -18.66 10.51
CA GLU A 17 -5.62 -19.13 11.76
C GLU A 17 -4.28 -19.89 11.58
N ARG A 18 -3.79 -20.10 10.35
CA ARG A 18 -2.50 -20.77 10.08
C ARG A 18 -1.55 -19.84 9.35
N PHE A 19 -1.12 -18.81 10.05
CA PHE A 19 0.33 -18.68 10.14
C PHE A 19 0.81 -19.82 11.04
N PRO A 20 1.85 -20.59 10.69
CA PRO A 20 2.65 -21.19 11.74
C PRO A 20 3.24 -20.00 12.49
N LEU A 21 2.54 -19.50 13.51
CA LEU A 21 3.22 -18.80 14.57
C LEU A 21 4.25 -19.80 15.05
N SER A 22 5.51 -19.54 14.74
CA SER A 22 6.57 -19.91 15.66
C SER A 22 6.23 -19.21 16.97
N SER A 23 5.42 -19.89 17.78
CA SER A 23 5.48 -19.82 19.22
C SER A 23 6.94 -20.05 19.56
N ILE A 24 7.67 -18.96 19.82
CA ILE A 24 8.92 -18.85 20.56
C ILE A 24 9.41 -17.41 20.28
N ILE A 25 9.08 -16.51 21.22
CA ILE A 25 9.76 -15.25 21.54
C ILE A 25 9.25 -13.97 20.85
N GLY A 26 8.49 -13.20 21.65
CA GLY A 26 8.22 -11.77 21.48
C GLY A 26 6.74 -11.39 21.57
N GLU A 27 6.06 -11.53 22.73
CA GLU A 27 4.64 -11.14 22.94
C GLU A 27 4.36 -9.63 22.77
N ASN A 28 5.33 -8.86 22.26
CA ASN A 28 5.36 -7.41 22.27
C ASN A 28 5.34 -6.81 20.85
N HIS A 29 4.56 -7.38 19.94
CA HIS A 29 4.47 -6.90 18.55
C HIS A 29 4.20 -5.39 18.43
N LEU A 30 3.36 -4.83 19.32
CA LEU A 30 3.12 -3.38 19.36
C LEU A 30 4.38 -2.58 19.69
N ILE A 31 5.20 -3.10 20.62
CA ILE A 31 6.49 -2.49 20.98
C ILE A 31 7.45 -2.60 19.80
N HIS A 32 7.45 -3.71 19.07
CA HIS A 32 8.31 -3.89 17.89
C HIS A 32 7.97 -2.89 16.79
N ALA A 33 6.67 -2.68 16.51
CA ALA A 33 6.21 -1.63 15.60
C ALA A 33 6.63 -0.23 16.08
N ALA A 34 6.50 0.05 17.39
CA ALA A 34 6.88 1.33 17.98
C ALA A 34 8.39 1.58 17.90
N ILE A 35 9.22 0.59 18.25
CA ILE A 35 10.69 0.67 18.16
C ILE A 35 11.12 0.90 16.72
N ALA A 36 10.58 0.13 15.76
CA ALA A 36 10.92 0.29 14.35
C ALA A 36 10.56 1.70 13.84
N SER A 37 9.39 2.20 14.22
CA SER A 37 8.92 3.55 13.88
C SER A 37 9.78 4.64 14.51
N LEU A 38 10.19 4.46 15.77
CA LEU A 38 11.04 5.40 16.51
C LEU A 38 12.44 5.47 15.89
N ILE A 39 13.08 4.32 15.64
CA ILE A 39 14.38 4.25 14.97
C ILE A 39 14.29 4.93 13.61
N PHE A 40 13.23 4.66 12.84
CA PHE A 40 13.01 5.31 11.56
C PHE A 40 12.94 6.82 11.71
N ILE A 41 12.09 7.38 12.57
CA ILE A 41 11.99 8.84 12.76
C ILE A 41 13.29 9.48 13.23
N ILE A 42 14.04 8.83 14.13
CA ILE A 42 15.33 9.34 14.64
C ILE A 42 16.37 9.46 13.51
N VAL A 43 16.41 8.49 12.58
CA VAL A 43 17.35 8.52 11.45
C VAL A 43 16.82 9.38 10.29
N TRP A 44 15.51 9.30 10.04
CA TRP A 44 14.84 9.90 8.89
C TRP A 44 14.72 11.41 8.99
N THR A 45 14.48 11.94 10.19
CA THR A 45 14.28 13.38 10.39
C THR A 45 15.55 14.18 10.11
N PRO A 46 16.74 13.86 10.70
CA PRO A 46 17.99 14.52 10.35
C PRO A 46 18.37 14.32 8.89
N TYR A 47 18.10 13.13 8.32
CA TYR A 47 18.32 12.88 6.91
C TYR A 47 17.54 13.86 6.01
N ARG A 48 16.24 14.07 6.27
CA ARG A 48 15.43 15.00 5.48
C ARG A 48 15.83 16.46 5.68
N PHE A 49 16.22 16.83 6.89
CA PHE A 49 16.83 18.14 7.13
C PHE A 49 18.09 18.34 6.27
N LEU A 50 19.04 17.39 6.28
CA LEU A 50 20.25 17.44 5.45
C LEU A 50 19.95 17.39 3.95
N THR A 51 18.92 16.65 3.53
CA THR A 51 18.49 16.55 2.13
C THR A 51 18.15 17.94 1.57
N SER A 52 17.49 18.80 2.35
CA SER A 52 17.18 20.17 1.92
C SER A 52 18.45 21.00 1.59
N ILE A 53 19.54 20.79 2.33
CA ILE A 53 20.84 21.44 2.13
C ILE A 53 21.55 20.87 0.91
N LEU A 54 21.45 19.56 0.65
CA LEU A 54 22.06 18.95 -0.53
C LEU A 54 21.36 19.41 -1.82
N ILE A 55 20.03 19.53 -1.79
CA ILE A 55 19.25 20.04 -2.92
C ILE A 55 19.62 21.50 -3.23
N SER A 56 19.83 22.35 -2.22
CA SER A 56 20.26 23.73 -2.46
C SER A 56 21.65 23.84 -3.09
N LYS A 57 22.45 22.77 -3.04
CA LYS A 57 23.75 22.64 -3.73
C LYS A 57 23.65 21.97 -5.11
N GLY A 58 22.43 21.73 -5.62
CA GLY A 58 22.19 21.15 -6.94
C GLY A 58 22.21 19.62 -7.00
N ILE A 59 22.26 18.94 -5.85
CA ILE A 59 22.20 17.46 -5.82
C ILE A 59 20.75 17.02 -5.92
N SER A 60 20.44 16.19 -6.91
CA SER A 60 19.10 15.65 -7.11
C SER A 60 18.66 14.78 -5.92
N ILE A 61 17.45 15.05 -5.39
CA ILE A 61 16.84 14.24 -4.34
C ILE A 61 16.77 12.76 -4.72
N ARG A 62 16.57 12.45 -6.01
CA ARG A 62 16.46 11.07 -6.49
C ARG A 62 17.75 10.30 -6.31
N VAL A 63 18.90 10.96 -6.52
CA VAL A 63 20.22 10.34 -6.32
C VAL A 63 20.40 10.01 -4.84
N VAL A 64 20.10 10.95 -3.95
CA VAL A 64 20.23 10.74 -2.51
C VAL A 64 19.26 9.65 -2.02
N ASP A 65 17.98 9.75 -2.41
CA ASP A 65 16.95 8.78 -2.03
C ASP A 65 17.24 7.37 -2.57
N SER A 66 17.87 7.24 -3.75
CA SER A 66 18.26 5.94 -4.32
C SER A 66 19.26 5.15 -3.47
N LEU A 67 20.03 5.85 -2.62
CA LEU A 67 21.00 5.24 -1.71
C LEU A 67 20.43 5.12 -0.30
N VAL A 68 19.88 6.22 0.23
CA VAL A 68 19.51 6.29 1.65
C VAL A 68 18.23 5.51 1.94
N LYS A 69 17.20 5.58 1.07
CA LYS A 69 15.94 4.85 1.33
C LYS A 69 16.15 3.34 1.41
N PRO A 70 16.81 2.68 0.44
CA PRO A 70 17.09 1.25 0.53
C PRO A 70 17.90 0.91 1.77
N ALA A 71 18.97 1.66 2.06
CA ALA A 71 19.87 1.38 3.18
C ALA A 71 19.16 1.50 4.54
N VAL A 72 18.48 2.61 4.78
CA VAL A 72 17.80 2.86 6.07
C VAL A 72 16.65 1.90 6.27
N LYS A 73 15.75 1.77 5.30
CA LYS A 73 14.54 0.95 5.47
C LYS A 73 14.87 -0.54 5.54
N SER A 74 15.78 -1.04 4.70
CA SER A 74 16.24 -2.43 4.79
C SER A 74 17.02 -2.67 6.08
N GLY A 75 17.88 -1.73 6.48
CA GLY A 75 18.65 -1.84 7.72
C GLY A 75 17.75 -1.98 8.95
N ILE A 76 16.73 -1.14 9.06
CA ILE A 76 15.75 -1.20 10.16
C ILE A 76 14.96 -2.51 10.11
N VAL A 77 14.40 -2.87 8.95
CA VAL A 77 13.62 -4.11 8.81
C VAL A 77 14.46 -5.34 9.14
N LEU A 78 15.69 -5.42 8.64
CA LEU A 78 16.60 -6.54 8.91
C LEU A 78 17.03 -6.58 10.39
N PHE A 79 17.26 -5.42 11.00
CA PHE A 79 17.54 -5.32 12.42
C PHE A 79 16.36 -5.86 13.24
N CYS A 80 15.16 -5.39 12.95
CA CYS A 80 13.95 -5.82 13.62
C CYS A 80 13.69 -7.32 13.49
N LEU A 81 13.67 -7.83 12.26
CA LEU A 81 13.45 -9.26 12.00
C LEU A 81 14.50 -10.15 12.67
N ARG A 82 15.76 -9.70 12.73
CA ARG A 82 16.86 -10.47 13.33
C ARG A 82 16.85 -10.44 14.85
N PHE A 83 16.70 -9.25 15.43
CA PHE A 83 17.00 -9.02 16.85
C PHE A 83 15.75 -8.92 17.71
N LEU A 84 14.66 -8.35 17.18
CA LEU A 84 13.39 -8.25 17.89
C LEU A 84 12.57 -9.53 17.70
N ASP A 85 12.36 -9.93 16.44
CA ASP A 85 11.47 -11.06 16.12
C ASP A 85 12.21 -12.41 16.04
N LYS A 86 13.54 -12.38 16.03
CA LYS A 86 14.41 -13.57 15.96
C LYS A 86 14.08 -14.51 14.79
N ILE A 87 13.61 -13.95 13.67
CA ILE A 87 13.24 -14.69 12.48
C ILE A 87 14.51 -15.26 11.81
N PRO A 88 14.47 -16.53 11.33
CA PRO A 88 15.54 -17.09 10.53
C PRO A 88 15.76 -16.31 9.22
N ARG A 89 17.02 -16.06 8.86
CA ARG A 89 17.37 -15.24 7.67
C ARG A 89 16.72 -15.72 6.37
N ASN A 90 16.54 -17.03 6.19
CA ASN A 90 15.91 -17.62 5.02
C ASN A 90 14.39 -17.35 4.92
N GLN A 91 13.78 -16.75 5.95
CA GLN A 91 12.35 -16.43 6.00
C GLN A 91 12.05 -14.93 5.87
N TYR A 92 13.04 -14.04 5.90
CA TYR A 92 12.80 -12.58 5.89
C TYR A 92 11.92 -12.09 4.74
N LEU A 93 12.22 -12.49 3.50
CA LEU A 93 11.42 -12.04 2.35
C LEU A 93 9.97 -12.53 2.45
N ARG A 94 9.76 -13.77 2.90
CA ARG A 94 8.44 -14.34 3.12
C ARG A 94 7.68 -13.58 4.22
N GLU A 95 8.37 -13.25 5.32
CA GLU A 95 7.81 -12.45 6.42
C GLU A 95 7.51 -11.00 6.02
N LEU A 96 8.11 -10.48 4.97
CA LEU A 96 7.75 -9.17 4.41
C LEU A 96 6.65 -9.25 3.35
N GLY A 97 6.17 -10.45 3.04
CA GLY A 97 5.14 -10.66 2.01
C GLY A 97 5.69 -10.69 0.59
N MET A 98 7.00 -10.83 0.40
CA MET A 98 7.61 -11.17 -0.89
C MET A 98 7.58 -12.68 -1.08
N LYS A 99 6.50 -13.16 -1.67
CA LYS A 99 6.25 -14.59 -1.84
C LYS A 99 5.77 -14.90 -3.25
N ARG A 100 5.88 -16.16 -3.69
CA ARG A 100 5.43 -16.55 -5.04
C ARG A 100 3.91 -16.70 -5.09
N GLU A 101 3.31 -17.10 -3.98
CA GLU A 101 1.86 -17.26 -3.87
C GLU A 101 1.17 -15.90 -4.03
N ASN A 102 0.09 -15.89 -4.82
CA ASN A 102 -0.68 -14.70 -5.12
C ASN A 102 0.12 -13.55 -5.78
N LEU A 103 1.32 -13.79 -6.32
CA LEU A 103 2.12 -12.75 -6.98
C LEU A 103 1.33 -12.02 -8.08
N PHE A 104 0.80 -12.77 -9.05
CA PHE A 104 -0.02 -12.23 -10.14
C PHE A 104 -1.29 -11.56 -9.63
N LYS A 105 -1.93 -12.13 -8.60
CA LYS A 105 -3.11 -11.53 -7.98
C LYS A 105 -2.78 -10.18 -7.35
N GLY A 106 -1.66 -10.08 -6.63
CA GLY A 106 -1.17 -8.85 -6.05
C GLY A 106 -0.90 -7.81 -7.13
N LEU A 107 -0.12 -8.16 -8.15
CA LEU A 107 0.18 -7.29 -9.28
C LEU A 107 -1.09 -6.77 -9.98
N ALA A 108 -2.02 -7.66 -10.32
CA ALA A 108 -3.27 -7.30 -10.99
C ALA A 108 -4.14 -6.36 -10.14
N LEU A 109 -4.29 -6.65 -8.84
CA LEU A 109 -5.04 -5.78 -7.93
C LEU A 109 -4.36 -4.42 -7.74
N GLY A 110 -3.02 -4.36 -7.71
CA GLY A 110 -2.27 -3.11 -7.62
C GLY A 110 -2.44 -2.23 -8.86
N LEU A 111 -2.30 -2.81 -10.06
CA LEU A 111 -2.54 -2.11 -11.33
C LEU A 111 -3.99 -1.63 -11.45
N LEU A 112 -4.95 -2.48 -11.08
CA LEU A 112 -6.37 -2.11 -11.08
C LEU A 112 -6.64 -0.96 -10.10
N ALA A 113 -6.10 -1.03 -8.88
CA ALA A 113 -6.28 0.02 -7.88
C ALA A 113 -5.70 1.35 -8.35
N TRP A 114 -4.50 1.33 -8.93
CA TRP A 114 -3.88 2.52 -9.51
C TRP A 114 -4.73 3.09 -10.65
N PHE A 115 -5.14 2.25 -11.60
CA PHE A 115 -5.93 2.68 -12.75
C PHE A 115 -7.25 3.32 -12.33
N LEU A 116 -7.99 2.67 -11.42
CA LEU A 116 -9.26 3.20 -10.88
C LEU A 116 -9.02 4.51 -10.13
N TYR A 117 -8.03 4.57 -9.25
CA TYR A 117 -7.67 5.80 -8.54
C TYR A 117 -7.39 6.94 -9.53
N THR A 118 -6.51 6.71 -10.51
CA THR A 118 -6.09 7.72 -11.48
C THR A 118 -7.25 8.20 -12.35
N ILE A 119 -8.09 7.31 -12.86
CA ILE A 119 -9.26 7.69 -13.66
C ILE A 119 -10.27 8.45 -12.81
N THR A 120 -10.62 7.93 -11.63
CA THR A 120 -11.61 8.57 -10.76
C THR A 120 -11.12 9.95 -10.33
N LEU A 121 -9.83 10.10 -9.99
CA LEU A 121 -9.27 11.40 -9.63
C LEU A 121 -9.43 12.39 -10.78
N GLN A 122 -8.95 12.03 -11.96
CA GLN A 122 -9.02 12.92 -13.11
C GLN A 122 -10.46 13.26 -13.52
N TYR A 123 -11.37 12.28 -13.43
CA TYR A 123 -12.78 12.48 -13.73
C TYR A 123 -13.44 13.42 -12.71
N VAL A 124 -13.22 13.21 -11.42
CA VAL A 124 -13.76 14.10 -10.38
C VAL A 124 -13.17 15.51 -10.52
N LYS A 125 -11.87 15.63 -10.84
CA LYS A 125 -11.25 16.93 -11.12
C LYS A 125 -11.92 17.66 -12.29
N LEU A 126 -12.21 16.94 -13.37
CA LEU A 126 -12.95 17.46 -14.52
C LEU A 126 -14.35 17.94 -14.11
N CYS A 127 -15.11 17.12 -13.38
CA CYS A 127 -16.46 17.46 -12.95
C CYS A 127 -16.52 18.67 -12.00
N LEU A 128 -15.47 18.88 -11.20
CA LEU A 128 -15.38 20.01 -10.27
C LEU A 128 -14.75 21.26 -10.90
N SER A 129 -14.21 21.15 -12.11
CA SER A 129 -13.61 22.29 -12.81
C SER A 129 -14.66 23.19 -13.46
N ALA A 130 -14.38 24.49 -13.48
CA ALA A 130 -15.28 25.50 -14.04
C ALA A 130 -15.50 25.36 -15.56
N ASP A 131 -14.64 24.59 -16.26
CA ASP A 131 -14.67 24.44 -17.72
C ASP A 131 -15.76 23.49 -18.23
N GLY A 132 -16.61 22.96 -17.35
CA GLY A 132 -17.72 22.08 -17.71
C GLY A 132 -17.30 20.70 -18.22
N LEU A 133 -18.29 19.89 -18.58
CA LEU A 133 -18.12 18.53 -19.12
C LEU A 133 -17.48 18.57 -20.52
N LEU A 134 -16.19 18.87 -20.60
CA LEU A 134 -15.38 18.49 -21.76
C LEU A 134 -15.48 16.97 -21.90
N LEU A 135 -15.86 16.51 -23.10
CA LEU A 135 -15.85 15.08 -23.44
C LEU A 135 -14.46 14.51 -23.12
N PRO A 136 -14.33 13.64 -22.11
CA PRO A 136 -13.03 13.13 -21.72
C PRO A 136 -12.45 12.35 -22.88
N SER A 137 -11.23 12.69 -23.29
CA SER A 137 -10.48 11.94 -24.31
C SER A 137 -9.26 11.34 -23.64
N LEU A 138 -9.15 10.01 -23.66
CA LEU A 138 -7.98 9.32 -23.12
C LEU A 138 -6.77 9.65 -24.00
N ARG A 139 -5.76 10.30 -23.41
CA ARG A 139 -4.53 10.70 -24.11
C ARG A 139 -3.32 10.08 -23.45
N ILE A 140 -2.43 9.47 -24.24
CA ILE A 140 -1.13 8.95 -23.79
C ILE A 140 -0.10 10.08 -23.89
N MET A 141 0.67 10.27 -22.82
CA MET A 141 1.52 11.46 -22.63
C MET A 141 3.02 11.18 -22.57
N ALA A 142 3.47 9.96 -22.85
CA ALA A 142 4.89 9.62 -22.79
C ALA A 142 5.65 10.14 -24.03
N TRP A 143 5.91 11.45 -24.09
CA TRP A 143 6.70 12.10 -25.15
C TRP A 143 8.17 11.63 -25.16
N GLU A 144 8.67 11.13 -24.02
CA GLU A 144 9.99 10.49 -23.86
C GLU A 144 9.84 9.15 -23.12
N PRO A 145 9.56 8.04 -23.84
CA PRO A 145 9.27 6.75 -23.21
C PRO A 145 10.39 6.24 -22.31
N SER A 146 11.66 6.41 -22.70
CA SER A 146 12.81 5.98 -21.91
C SER A 146 12.87 6.65 -20.54
N LYS A 147 12.68 7.98 -20.49
CA LYS A 147 12.65 8.76 -19.25
C LYS A 147 11.45 8.41 -18.39
N TYR A 148 10.29 8.20 -19.02
CA TYR A 148 9.09 7.74 -18.32
C TYR A 148 9.33 6.39 -17.62
N PHE A 149 9.86 5.40 -18.33
CA PHE A 149 10.14 4.08 -17.76
C PHE A 149 11.24 4.11 -16.70
N LEU A 150 12.27 4.96 -16.87
CA LEU A 150 13.30 5.16 -15.85
C LEU A 150 12.71 5.76 -14.57
N ASP A 151 11.85 6.78 -14.70
CA ASP A 151 11.15 7.40 -13.57
C ASP A 151 10.23 6.39 -12.87
N MET A 152 9.45 5.64 -13.66
CA MET A 152 8.58 4.58 -13.15
C MET A 152 9.38 3.51 -12.41
N ALA A 153 10.51 3.05 -12.97
CA ALA A 153 11.38 2.07 -12.33
C ALA A 153 11.95 2.60 -11.01
N TYR A 154 12.39 3.86 -10.97
CA TYR A 154 12.82 4.51 -9.74
C TYR A 154 11.71 4.51 -8.68
N PHE A 155 10.51 4.97 -9.03
CA PHE A 155 9.42 5.03 -8.05
C PHE A 155 8.94 3.65 -7.61
N VAL A 156 8.89 2.65 -8.49
CA VAL A 156 8.46 1.30 -8.11
C VAL A 156 9.54 0.57 -7.30
N PHE A 157 10.79 0.52 -7.79
CA PHE A 157 11.82 -0.33 -7.20
C PHE A 157 12.61 0.32 -6.06
N ILE A 158 12.64 1.66 -5.99
CA ILE A 158 13.34 2.38 -4.92
C ILE A 158 12.35 2.96 -3.91
N ILE A 159 11.33 3.68 -4.38
CA ILE A 159 10.38 4.29 -3.46
C ILE A 159 9.40 3.23 -2.96
N GLY A 160 8.45 2.81 -3.79
CA GLY A 160 7.39 1.87 -3.46
C GLY A 160 7.91 0.60 -2.78
N LEU A 161 8.95 -0.04 -3.31
CA LEU A 161 9.47 -1.28 -2.72
C LEU A 161 9.89 -1.11 -1.25
N PHE A 162 10.79 -0.19 -0.97
CA PHE A 162 11.38 -0.07 0.37
C PHE A 162 10.44 0.64 1.35
N GLU A 163 9.64 1.61 0.88
CA GLU A 163 8.55 2.21 1.66
C GLU A 163 7.57 1.13 2.15
N GLU A 164 7.10 0.28 1.23
CA GLU A 164 6.09 -0.72 1.53
C GLU A 164 6.65 -1.90 2.32
N MET A 165 7.91 -2.32 2.08
CA MET A 165 8.57 -3.34 2.92
C MET A 165 8.55 -2.96 4.39
N PHE A 166 8.90 -1.71 4.68
CA PHE A 166 8.93 -1.21 6.06
C PHE A 166 7.51 -1.06 6.62
N THR A 167 6.61 -0.45 5.86
CA THR A 167 5.31 -0.03 6.40
C THR A 167 4.26 -1.14 6.35
N ARG A 168 4.06 -1.80 5.21
CA ARG A 168 3.07 -2.87 5.05
C ARG A 168 3.67 -4.24 5.36
N GLY A 169 4.89 -4.47 4.89
CA GLY A 169 5.63 -5.71 5.12
C GLY A 169 5.91 -5.96 6.59
N TYR A 170 6.33 -4.93 7.33
CA TYR A 170 6.71 -5.04 8.74
C TYR A 170 5.71 -4.37 9.71
N ILE A 171 5.59 -3.03 9.71
CA ILE A 171 4.80 -2.30 10.73
C ILE A 171 3.34 -2.78 10.78
N LEU A 172 2.65 -2.88 9.64
CA LEU A 172 1.26 -3.32 9.59
C LEU A 172 1.08 -4.75 10.13
N LYS A 173 2.04 -5.65 9.88
CA LYS A 173 1.99 -7.02 10.41
C LYS A 173 2.13 -7.04 11.93
N GLU A 174 3.12 -6.32 12.45
CA GLU A 174 3.33 -6.20 13.88
C GLU A 174 2.11 -5.59 14.58
N LEU A 175 1.53 -4.52 14.03
CA LEU A 175 0.28 -3.96 14.55
C LEU A 175 -0.87 -4.97 14.50
N PHE A 176 -1.05 -5.67 13.39
CA PHE A 176 -2.13 -6.65 13.23
C PHE A 176 -2.00 -7.84 14.20
N ASN A 177 -0.76 -8.30 14.45
CA ASN A 177 -0.47 -9.40 15.37
C ASN A 177 -0.60 -8.96 16.84
N GLY A 178 -0.29 -7.71 17.16
CA GLY A 178 -0.38 -7.16 18.50
C GLY A 178 -1.78 -6.71 18.93
N ILE A 179 -2.67 -6.35 17.99
CA ILE A 179 -4.03 -5.90 18.29
C ILE A 179 -4.99 -7.10 18.39
N THR A 180 -5.73 -7.18 19.50
CA THR A 180 -6.77 -8.19 19.71
C THR A 180 -8.17 -7.64 19.41
N GLY A 181 -9.15 -8.55 19.21
CA GLY A 181 -10.56 -8.20 19.06
C GLY A 181 -11.08 -8.13 17.61
N LYS A 182 -12.40 -7.90 17.49
CA LYS A 182 -13.16 -7.98 16.22
C LYS A 182 -12.71 -6.95 15.18
N PHE A 183 -12.22 -5.79 15.61
CA PHE A 183 -11.81 -4.69 14.75
C PHE A 183 -10.29 -4.61 14.51
N ARG A 184 -9.52 -5.66 14.88
CA ARG A 184 -8.05 -5.63 14.82
C ARG A 184 -7.48 -5.15 13.48
N LEU A 185 -8.06 -5.59 12.37
CA LEU A 185 -7.59 -5.21 11.03
C LEU A 185 -7.80 -3.72 10.78
N LEU A 186 -8.99 -3.20 11.08
CA LEU A 186 -9.30 -1.79 10.89
C LEU A 186 -8.37 -0.91 11.73
N ILE A 187 -8.18 -1.28 13.00
CA ILE A 187 -7.29 -0.54 13.90
C ILE A 187 -5.85 -0.58 13.39
N ALA A 188 -5.34 -1.76 13.00
CA ALA A 188 -3.99 -1.90 12.45
C ALA A 188 -3.78 -1.06 11.17
N LEU A 189 -4.77 -1.03 10.27
CA LEU A 189 -4.73 -0.20 9.06
C LEU A 189 -4.69 1.29 9.38
N LEU A 190 -5.52 1.75 10.33
CA LEU A 190 -5.56 3.16 10.73
C LEU A 190 -4.27 3.58 11.43
N PHE A 191 -3.74 2.78 12.35
CA PHE A 191 -2.48 3.08 13.04
C PHE A 191 -1.28 3.04 12.08
N SER A 192 -1.20 2.02 11.22
CA SER A 192 -0.15 1.96 10.18
C SER A 192 -0.25 3.14 9.22
N GLY A 193 -1.48 3.58 8.92
CA GLY A 193 -1.73 4.74 8.08
C GLY A 193 -1.30 6.04 8.74
N ALA A 194 -1.65 6.25 10.00
CA ALA A 194 -1.22 7.42 10.77
C ALA A 194 0.31 7.49 10.89
N LEU A 195 0.97 6.37 11.16
CA LEU A 195 2.44 6.29 11.17
C LEU A 195 3.04 6.62 9.80
N PHE A 196 2.47 6.06 8.72
CA PHE A 196 2.92 6.37 7.36
C PHE A 196 2.79 7.86 7.03
N SER A 197 1.69 8.51 7.41
CA SER A 197 1.55 9.98 7.27
C SER A 197 2.58 10.75 8.09
N LEU A 198 2.81 10.36 9.34
CA LEU A 198 3.82 11.00 10.20
C LEU A 198 5.25 10.84 9.63
N PHE A 199 5.55 9.73 8.97
CA PHE A 199 6.83 9.50 8.31
C PHE A 199 7.10 10.48 7.15
N HIS A 200 6.07 11.13 6.62
CA HIS A 200 6.20 12.16 5.58
C HIS A 200 6.49 13.56 6.15
N PHE A 201 6.19 13.81 7.44
CA PHE A 201 6.35 15.15 8.02
C PHE A 201 7.77 15.72 7.83
N PRO A 202 8.87 14.96 8.01
CA PRO A 202 10.19 15.53 7.80
C PRO A 202 10.45 16.01 6.37
N ILE A 203 9.96 15.30 5.33
CA ILE A 203 10.11 15.77 3.95
C ILE A 203 9.15 16.93 3.66
N ASP A 204 7.92 16.85 4.16
CA ASP A 204 6.91 17.89 3.98
C ASP A 204 7.35 19.23 4.58
N ILE A 205 7.98 19.19 5.75
CA ILE A 205 8.44 20.38 6.47
C ILE A 205 9.77 20.88 5.91
N PHE A 206 10.81 20.04 5.81
CA PHE A 206 12.17 20.52 5.51
C PHE A 206 12.44 20.68 4.01
N VAL A 207 11.82 19.86 3.16
CA VAL A 207 12.10 19.84 1.72
C VAL A 207 10.99 20.55 0.95
N MET A 208 9.74 20.14 1.18
CA MET A 208 8.59 20.68 0.46
C MET A 208 8.11 22.03 1.03
N LYS A 209 8.45 22.31 2.29
CA LYS A 209 8.08 23.54 3.03
C LYS A 209 6.57 23.78 3.03
N TYR A 210 5.80 22.72 3.24
CA TYR A 210 4.35 22.80 3.29
C TYR A 210 3.88 23.69 4.45
N ALA A 211 2.90 24.56 4.15
CA ALA A 211 2.12 25.24 5.17
C ALA A 211 1.22 24.25 5.93
N LEU A 212 0.64 24.66 7.06
CA LEU A 212 -0.12 23.76 7.94
C LEU A 212 -1.31 23.11 7.22
N ASP A 213 -2.04 23.85 6.40
CA ASP A 213 -3.17 23.37 5.60
C ASP A 213 -2.72 22.34 4.54
N GLN A 214 -1.60 22.59 3.86
CA GLN A 214 -0.98 21.67 2.92
C GLN A 214 -0.50 20.39 3.61
N LEU A 215 0.12 20.52 4.80
CA LEU A 215 0.57 19.39 5.61
C LEU A 215 -0.62 18.51 6.04
N LEU A 216 -1.71 19.11 6.51
CA LEU A 216 -2.93 18.39 6.88
C LEU A 216 -3.56 17.67 5.68
N LEU A 217 -3.61 18.34 4.53
CA LEU A 217 -4.15 17.76 3.31
C LEU A 217 -3.28 16.60 2.79
N HIS A 218 -1.95 16.75 2.81
CA HIS A 218 -1.01 15.70 2.45
C HIS A 218 -1.05 14.53 3.46
N SER A 219 -1.23 14.81 4.75
CA SER A 219 -1.42 13.80 5.78
C SER A 219 -2.67 12.97 5.53
N LEU A 220 -3.77 13.61 5.16
CA LEU A 220 -5.00 12.89 4.82
C LEU A 220 -4.85 12.06 3.55
N PHE A 221 -4.16 12.59 2.55
CA PHE A 221 -3.83 11.87 1.32
C PHE A 221 -3.02 10.60 1.64
N THR A 222 -1.91 10.74 2.37
CA THR A 222 -1.02 9.62 2.73
C THR A 222 -1.72 8.60 3.63
N LEU A 223 -2.60 9.04 4.53
CA LEU A 223 -3.43 8.17 5.37
C LEU A 223 -4.39 7.34 4.51
N SER A 224 -5.11 7.99 3.60
CA SER A 224 -6.09 7.36 2.71
C SER A 224 -5.42 6.37 1.76
N PHE A 225 -4.28 6.76 1.19
CA PHE A 225 -3.40 5.88 0.43
C PHE A 225 -2.98 4.67 1.28
N SER A 226 -2.59 4.90 2.53
CA SER A 226 -2.09 3.83 3.38
C SER A 226 -3.14 2.80 3.77
N VAL A 227 -4.36 3.25 4.03
CA VAL A 227 -5.51 2.35 4.23
C VAL A 227 -5.77 1.51 2.97
N LEU A 228 -5.83 2.13 1.79
CA LEU A 228 -6.03 1.40 0.52
C LEU A 228 -4.93 0.36 0.29
N ALA A 229 -3.67 0.77 0.44
CA ALA A 229 -2.49 -0.08 0.32
C ALA A 229 -2.50 -1.25 1.30
N GLY A 230 -2.87 -1.02 2.56
CA GLY A 230 -2.98 -2.07 3.57
C GLY A 230 -4.13 -3.05 3.28
N VAL A 231 -5.28 -2.57 2.80
CA VAL A 231 -6.36 -3.44 2.33
C VAL A 231 -5.90 -4.28 1.15
N LEU A 232 -5.25 -3.67 0.16
CA LEU A 232 -4.67 -4.37 -0.98
C LEU A 232 -3.67 -5.45 -0.55
N PHE A 233 -2.80 -5.14 0.42
CA PHE A 233 -1.84 -6.09 1.00
C PHE A 233 -2.56 -7.31 1.59
N VAL A 234 -3.57 -7.10 2.43
CA VAL A 234 -4.31 -8.19 3.07
C VAL A 234 -5.14 -8.98 2.04
N ARG A 235 -5.80 -8.31 1.11
CA ARG A 235 -6.67 -8.94 0.08
C ARG A 235 -5.90 -9.72 -0.96
N SER A 236 -4.65 -9.32 -1.24
CA SER A 236 -3.71 -10.11 -2.05
C SER A 236 -3.10 -11.28 -1.26
N GLY A 237 -3.51 -11.49 -0.01
CA GLY A 237 -3.05 -12.57 0.84
C GLY A 237 -1.69 -12.27 1.47
N TRP A 238 -1.47 -11.03 1.95
CA TRP A 238 -0.20 -10.54 2.48
C TRP A 238 0.92 -10.55 1.44
N GLN A 239 0.61 -10.13 0.21
CA GLN A 239 1.53 -10.07 -0.92
C GLN A 239 1.89 -8.61 -1.22
N ILE A 240 3.19 -8.28 -1.16
CA ILE A 240 3.62 -6.89 -1.18
C ILE A 240 3.63 -6.27 -2.58
N VAL A 241 3.83 -7.08 -3.63
CA VAL A 241 4.07 -6.60 -5.00
C VAL A 241 2.97 -5.68 -5.52
N GLY A 242 1.70 -5.98 -5.21
CA GLY A 242 0.58 -5.12 -5.62
C GLY A 242 0.67 -3.72 -5.02
N VAL A 243 1.08 -3.63 -3.76
CA VAL A 243 1.20 -2.38 -3.03
C VAL A 243 2.39 -1.57 -3.52
N VAL A 244 3.52 -2.24 -3.80
CA VAL A 244 4.71 -1.63 -4.38
C VAL A 244 4.41 -0.98 -5.72
N VAL A 245 3.66 -1.68 -6.58
CA VAL A 245 3.25 -1.17 -7.88
C VAL A 245 2.27 0.00 -7.73
N LEU A 246 1.25 -0.13 -6.86
CA LEU A 246 0.32 0.97 -6.58
C LEU A 246 1.07 2.22 -6.11
N HIS A 247 1.97 2.09 -5.13
CA HIS A 247 2.75 3.19 -4.59
C HIS A 247 3.61 3.85 -5.67
N GLY A 248 4.46 3.07 -6.34
CA GLY A 248 5.38 3.61 -7.33
C GLY A 248 4.67 4.27 -8.51
N LEU A 249 3.54 3.73 -8.95
CA LEU A 249 2.75 4.34 -10.03
C LEU A 249 1.96 5.57 -9.61
N MET A 250 1.64 5.72 -8.32
CA MET A 250 1.02 6.95 -7.79
C MET A 250 2.02 8.10 -7.66
N ASP A 251 3.29 7.81 -7.38
CA ASP A 251 4.36 8.81 -7.35
C ASP A 251 4.89 9.17 -8.75
N ALA A 252 4.79 8.23 -9.70
CA ALA A 252 5.13 8.49 -11.09
C ALA A 252 4.11 9.41 -11.76
N LYS A 253 4.55 10.13 -12.80
CA LYS A 253 3.61 10.83 -13.68
C LYS A 253 2.61 9.82 -14.26
N PRO A 254 1.30 10.11 -14.28
CA PRO A 254 0.31 9.26 -14.94
C PRO A 254 0.68 9.02 -16.41
N LEU A 255 0.53 7.77 -16.88
CA LEU A 255 0.74 7.40 -18.28
C LEU A 255 -0.29 8.09 -19.20
N PHE A 256 -1.50 8.29 -18.68
CA PHE A 256 -2.64 8.81 -19.42
C PHE A 256 -3.33 9.94 -18.67
N TYR A 257 -3.93 10.84 -19.44
CA TYR A 257 -4.80 11.89 -18.93
C TYR A 257 -6.17 11.90 -19.62
N LEU A 258 -7.23 12.28 -18.90
CA LEU A 258 -8.59 12.48 -19.41
C LEU A 258 -8.80 13.91 -19.96
N ALA A 259 -7.93 14.84 -19.57
CA ALA A 259 -7.93 16.24 -19.98
C ALA A 259 -6.54 16.65 -20.49
N HIS A 260 -6.45 17.81 -21.15
CA HIS A 260 -5.14 18.36 -21.51
C HIS A 260 -4.31 18.59 -20.23
N PRO A 261 -3.03 18.21 -20.16
CA PRO A 261 -2.20 18.38 -18.97
C PRO A 261 -2.01 19.84 -18.55
N GLU A 262 -2.18 20.76 -19.50
CA GLU A 262 -2.14 22.20 -19.26
C GLU A 262 -3.48 22.76 -18.77
N ALA A 263 -4.55 21.97 -18.80
CA ALA A 263 -5.80 22.34 -18.14
C ALA A 263 -5.52 22.42 -16.64
N ARG A 264 -5.45 23.65 -16.13
CA ARG A 264 -5.18 23.90 -14.72
C ARG A 264 -6.44 23.60 -13.93
N PHE A 265 -6.45 22.42 -13.31
CA PHE A 265 -7.40 22.09 -12.26
C PHE A 265 -6.90 22.72 -10.96
N ASP A 266 -7.17 24.02 -10.78
CA ASP A 266 -6.86 24.76 -9.55
C ASP A 266 -7.85 24.37 -8.43
N LEU A 267 -7.93 23.07 -8.13
CA LEU A 267 -8.69 22.59 -6.98
C LEU A 267 -7.89 22.89 -5.72
N VAL A 268 -8.51 23.66 -4.84
CA VAL A 268 -7.98 24.02 -3.53
C VAL A 268 -8.96 23.58 -2.46
N GLY A 269 -8.50 23.40 -1.22
CA GLY A 269 -9.40 23.16 -0.09
C GLY A 269 -10.36 21.97 -0.25
N LYS A 270 -11.66 22.24 -0.28
CA LYS A 270 -12.73 21.23 -0.16
C LYS A 270 -12.85 20.36 -1.41
N GLU A 271 -12.63 20.92 -2.58
CA GLU A 271 -12.76 20.24 -3.86
C GLU A 271 -11.68 19.18 -4.02
N LEU A 272 -10.44 19.51 -3.61
CA LEU A 272 -9.33 18.56 -3.60
C LEU A 272 -9.54 17.44 -2.58
N LEU A 273 -10.11 17.77 -1.41
CA LEU A 273 -10.52 16.79 -0.41
C LEU A 273 -11.56 15.80 -0.96
N ILE A 274 -12.62 16.31 -1.62
CA ILE A 274 -13.65 15.47 -2.26
C ILE A 274 -13.01 14.57 -3.31
N ALA A 275 -12.15 15.14 -4.17
CA ALA A 275 -11.44 14.39 -5.20
C ALA A 275 -10.64 13.24 -4.59
N TYR A 276 -9.90 13.45 -3.50
CA TYR A 276 -9.19 12.37 -2.81
C TYR A 276 -10.12 11.31 -2.21
N LEU A 277 -11.15 11.71 -1.46
CA LEU A 277 -12.06 10.77 -0.82
C LEU A 277 -12.74 9.85 -1.83
N VAL A 278 -13.24 10.39 -2.94
CA VAL A 278 -13.88 9.61 -4.00
C VAL A 278 -12.86 8.70 -4.70
N SER A 279 -11.67 9.22 -5.01
CA SER A 279 -10.63 8.47 -5.75
C SER A 279 -10.02 7.33 -4.96
N PHE A 280 -9.93 7.43 -3.64
CA PHE A 280 -9.51 6.31 -2.79
C PHE A 280 -10.65 5.32 -2.50
N SER A 281 -11.90 5.80 -2.45
CA SER A 281 -13.07 4.94 -2.23
C SER A 281 -13.36 4.02 -3.40
N ALA A 282 -13.21 4.50 -4.65
CA ALA A 282 -13.46 3.71 -5.85
C ALA A 282 -12.65 2.39 -5.94
N PRO A 283 -11.30 2.40 -5.85
CA PRO A 283 -10.51 1.16 -5.86
C PRO A 283 -10.78 0.30 -4.61
N LEU A 284 -11.02 0.90 -3.44
CA LEU A 284 -11.35 0.17 -2.23
C LEU A 284 -12.64 -0.65 -2.39
N LEU A 285 -13.70 -0.03 -2.91
CA LEU A 285 -14.98 -0.67 -3.20
C LEU A 285 -14.81 -1.78 -4.25
N ALA A 286 -14.06 -1.52 -5.32
CA ALA A 286 -13.82 -2.51 -6.37
C ALA A 286 -13.10 -3.77 -5.82
N ILE A 287 -12.05 -3.58 -5.02
CA ILE A 287 -11.32 -4.68 -4.38
C ILE A 287 -12.24 -5.49 -3.45
N GLU A 288 -13.06 -4.82 -2.64
CA GLU A 288 -14.00 -5.48 -1.74
C GLU A 288 -15.10 -6.25 -2.49
N LEU A 289 -15.61 -5.70 -3.59
CA LEU A 289 -16.59 -6.38 -4.45
C LEU A 289 -15.99 -7.64 -5.09
N ILE A 290 -14.80 -7.55 -5.68
CA ILE A 290 -14.07 -8.70 -6.25
C ILE A 290 -13.88 -9.78 -5.19
N HIS A 291 -13.50 -9.40 -3.98
CA HIS A 291 -13.32 -10.34 -2.87
C HIS A 291 -14.63 -11.02 -2.45
N LYS A 292 -15.73 -10.26 -2.32
CA LYS A 292 -17.05 -10.80 -1.98
C LYS A 292 -17.60 -11.75 -3.05
N VAL A 293 -17.48 -11.38 -4.33
CA VAL A 293 -17.93 -12.21 -5.46
C VAL A 293 -17.17 -13.53 -5.49
N ARG A 294 -15.84 -13.48 -5.36
CA ARG A 294 -15.01 -14.70 -5.34
C ARG A 294 -15.43 -15.66 -4.21
N LYS A 295 -15.71 -15.15 -3.01
CA LYS A 295 -16.18 -15.99 -1.90
C LYS A 295 -17.50 -16.70 -2.22
N LYS A 296 -18.48 -15.99 -2.79
CA LYS A 296 -19.76 -16.59 -3.17
C LYS A 296 -19.61 -17.68 -4.22
N VAL A 297 -18.77 -17.46 -5.24
CA VAL A 297 -18.52 -18.45 -6.30
C VAL A 297 -17.88 -19.73 -5.74
N VAL A 298 -16.90 -19.60 -4.84
CA VAL A 298 -16.24 -20.77 -4.22
C VAL A 298 -17.23 -21.59 -3.39
N ILE A 299 -18.09 -20.94 -2.60
CA ILE A 299 -19.13 -21.61 -1.80
C ILE A 299 -20.17 -22.29 -2.69
N GLY A 300 -20.57 -21.65 -3.79
CA GLY A 300 -21.52 -22.24 -4.75
C GLY A 300 -20.98 -23.47 -5.48
N ILE A 301 -19.68 -23.50 -5.81
CA ILE A 301 -19.07 -24.66 -6.46
C ILE A 301 -18.91 -25.83 -5.48
N SER A 302 -18.56 -25.58 -4.22
CA SER A 302 -18.43 -26.64 -3.22
C SER A 302 -19.78 -27.24 -2.82
N SER A 303 -20.85 -26.44 -2.76
CA SER A 303 -22.20 -26.96 -2.50
C SER A 303 -22.72 -27.85 -3.64
N VAL A 304 -22.46 -27.49 -4.90
CA VAL A 304 -22.84 -28.31 -6.07
C VAL A 304 -22.05 -29.63 -6.13
N ARG A 305 -20.74 -29.62 -5.83
CA ARG A 305 -19.94 -30.85 -5.80
C ARG A 305 -20.33 -31.79 -4.66
N GLY A 306 -20.71 -31.25 -3.49
CA GLY A 306 -21.19 -32.04 -2.37
C GLY A 306 -22.50 -32.79 -2.65
N LEU A 307 -23.37 -32.20 -3.48
CA LEU A 307 -24.63 -32.84 -3.91
C LEU A 307 -24.39 -33.95 -4.94
N SER A 308 -23.41 -33.80 -5.86
CA SER A 308 -23.10 -34.83 -6.86
C SER A 308 -22.51 -36.14 -6.31
N SER A 309 -22.08 -36.17 -5.05
CA SER A 309 -21.52 -37.35 -4.39
C SER A 309 -22.52 -38.15 -3.54
N GLN A 310 -23.80 -37.76 -3.51
CA GLN A 310 -24.85 -38.50 -2.79
C GLN A 310 -25.78 -39.33 -3.70
N ASP A 311 -25.69 -39.18 -5.02
CA ASP A 311 -26.51 -39.92 -6.01
C ASP A 311 -25.68 -40.95 -6.79
N GLY A 312 -24.85 -41.71 -6.08
CA GLY A 312 -24.10 -42.84 -6.63
C GLY A 312 -24.48 -44.13 -5.90
N PHE A 313 -25.30 -44.94 -6.58
CA PHE A 313 -25.60 -46.35 -6.28
C PHE A 313 -24.34 -47.20 -6.10
#